data_AF-A0AAW1DQK8-F1
#
_entry.id   AF-A0AAW1DQK8-F1
#
_cell.length_a   1.000
_cell.length_b   1.000
_cell.length_c   1.000
_cell.angle_alpha   90.00
_cell.angle_beta   90.00
_cell.angle_gamma   90.00
#
_symmetry.space_group_name_H-M   'P 1'
#
loop_
_entity.id
_entity.type
_entity.pdbx_description
1 polymer ?
#
loop_
_entity_poly.entity_id
_entity_poly.type
_entity_poly.pdbx_seq_one_letter_code
_entity_poly.pdbx_strand_id
1 'polypeptide(L)'
;MFQSWFDYKLKWEPKEYGGVEMLHVPSDHIWRPDIVLYNNADGNFEVTLATKATLNYTGRVEWKPPAIYKSSCEIDVEYFPFDEQTCVMKFGSWTYDGFQVIILLLHYTTGLS
;
A
#
# COMPACT_ATOMS: atom_id res chain seq x y z
N MET A 1 4.43 3.24 1.41
CA MET A 1 3.78 2.02 1.95
C MET A 1 3.85 0.93 0.88
N PHE A 2 4.23 -0.31 1.21
CA PHE A 2 4.22 -1.43 0.24
C PHE A 2 2.82 -2.04 0.15
N GLN A 3 2.36 -2.31 -1.07
CA GLN A 3 1.09 -2.97 -1.35
C GLN A 3 1.32 -4.16 -2.27
N SER A 4 0.65 -5.28 -1.98
CA SER A 4 0.63 -6.47 -2.82
C SER A 4 -0.79 -7.03 -2.87
N TRP A 5 -1.27 -7.33 -4.06
CA TRP A 5 -2.57 -7.97 -4.27
C TRP A 5 -2.52 -8.93 -5.45
N PHE A 6 -3.59 -9.67 -5.65
CA PHE A 6 -3.78 -10.53 -6.81
C PHE A 6 -4.91 -10.00 -7.68
N ASP A 7 -4.64 -9.84 -8.97
CA ASP A 7 -5.64 -9.52 -9.98
C ASP A 7 -5.74 -10.68 -10.98
N TYR A 8 -6.91 -11.31 -11.05
CA TYR A 8 -7.14 -12.46 -11.92
C TYR A 8 -7.16 -12.08 -13.41
N LYS A 9 -7.43 -10.81 -13.75
CA LYS A 9 -7.43 -10.32 -15.12
C LYS A 9 -6.03 -10.08 -15.67
N LEU A 10 -5.03 -9.98 -14.79
CA LEU A 10 -3.64 -9.71 -15.11
C LEU A 10 -2.78 -10.98 -15.09
N LYS A 11 -3.39 -12.15 -15.33
CA LYS A 11 -2.71 -13.43 -15.46
C LYS A 11 -2.42 -13.75 -16.92
N TRP A 12 -1.26 -14.34 -17.21
CA TRP A 12 -0.93 -14.83 -18.54
C TRP A 12 -0.03 -16.07 -18.48
N GLU A 13 0.03 -16.82 -19.58
CA GLU A 13 0.92 -17.97 -19.73
C GLU A 13 2.24 -17.51 -20.38
N PRO A 14 3.40 -17.52 -19.68
CA PRO A 14 4.65 -17.00 -20.24
C PRO A 14 5.02 -17.61 -21.59
N LYS A 15 4.67 -18.89 -21.84
CA LYS A 15 4.95 -19.58 -23.12
C LYS A 15 4.28 -18.93 -24.33
N GLU A 16 3.12 -18.29 -24.15
CA GLU A 16 2.40 -17.59 -25.22
C GLU A 16 2.99 -16.20 -25.50
N TYR A 17 3.79 -15.66 -24.59
CA TYR A 17 4.34 -14.30 -24.62
C TYR A 17 5.87 -14.30 -24.56
N GLY A 18 6.53 -15.28 -25.19
CA GLY A 18 7.99 -15.29 -25.33
C GLY A 18 8.76 -15.50 -24.03
N GLY A 19 8.15 -16.15 -23.04
CA GLY A 19 8.75 -16.43 -21.73
C GLY A 19 8.73 -15.24 -20.76
N VAL A 20 7.95 -14.19 -21.04
CA VAL A 20 7.85 -13.04 -20.14
C VAL A 20 7.12 -13.45 -18.87
N GLU A 21 7.78 -13.34 -17.72
CA GLU A 21 7.21 -13.66 -16.40
C GLU A 21 6.85 -12.42 -15.57
N MET A 22 7.41 -11.26 -15.94
CA MET A 22 7.27 -10.01 -15.19
C MET A 22 7.16 -8.80 -16.11
N LEU A 23 6.34 -7.83 -15.72
CA LEU A 23 6.18 -6.55 -16.41
C LEU A 23 6.18 -5.37 -15.42
N HIS A 24 6.70 -4.23 -15.86
CA HIS A 24 6.53 -2.96 -15.14
C HIS A 24 5.53 -2.08 -15.87
N VAL A 25 4.35 -1.87 -15.29
CA VAL A 25 3.28 -1.09 -15.91
C VAL A 25 3.01 0.19 -15.12
N PRO A 26 2.63 1.29 -15.80
CA PRO A 26 2.08 2.46 -15.12
C PRO A 26 0.92 2.04 -14.21
N SER A 27 0.97 2.45 -12.94
CA SER A 27 0.04 1.96 -11.92
C SER A 27 -1.36 2.56 -12.02
N ASP A 28 -1.53 3.59 -12.84
CA ASP A 28 -2.77 4.22 -13.27
C ASP A 28 -3.49 3.47 -14.41
N HIS A 29 -2.80 2.54 -15.09
CA HIS A 29 -3.41 1.70 -16.13
C HIS A 29 -4.02 0.40 -15.59
N ILE A 30 -3.90 0.14 -14.29
CA ILE A 30 -4.41 -1.06 -13.63
C ILE A 30 -5.31 -0.68 -12.46
N TRP A 31 -6.19 -1.59 -12.04
CA TRP A 31 -6.90 -1.41 -10.79
C TRP A 31 -5.92 -1.45 -9.62
N ARG A 32 -6.19 -0.61 -8.63
CA ARG A 32 -5.37 -0.47 -7.42
C ARG A 32 -6.25 -0.12 -6.23
N PRO A 33 -6.02 -0.69 -5.04
CA PRO A 33 -6.76 -0.31 -3.86
C PRO A 33 -6.46 1.15 -3.47
N ASP A 34 -7.51 1.86 -3.10
CA ASP A 34 -7.52 3.26 -2.69
C ASP A 34 -7.24 3.39 -1.18
N ILE A 35 -6.06 2.92 -0.76
CA ILE A 35 -5.67 2.97 0.65
C ILE A 35 -5.29 4.40 1.04
N VAL A 36 -6.03 4.95 2.01
CA VAL A 36 -5.85 6.30 2.56
C VAL A 36 -5.49 6.26 4.04
N LEU A 37 -4.87 7.34 4.52
CA LEU A 37 -4.65 7.61 5.94
C LEU A 37 -5.86 8.39 6.49
N TYR A 38 -6.68 7.78 7.33
CA TYR A 38 -7.91 8.40 7.85
C TYR A 38 -7.66 9.54 8.82
N ASN A 39 -6.69 9.41 9.73
CA ASN A 39 -6.33 10.47 10.65
C ASN A 39 -5.28 11.39 10.04
N ASN A 40 -5.49 11.86 8.81
CA ASN A 40 -4.59 12.77 8.12
C ASN A 40 -4.67 14.19 8.74
N ALA A 41 -3.52 14.83 8.95
CA ALA A 41 -3.42 16.19 9.50
C ALA A 41 -3.34 17.32 8.46
N ASP A 42 -3.09 17.00 7.19
CA ASP A 42 -2.73 17.93 6.10
C ASP A 42 -3.83 18.07 5.03
N GLY A 43 -4.93 17.31 5.14
CA GLY A 43 -6.06 17.32 4.21
C GLY A 43 -5.79 16.72 2.82
N ASN A 44 -4.52 16.55 2.43
CA ASN A 44 -4.11 15.92 1.18
C ASN A 44 -3.87 14.42 1.38
N PHE A 45 -4.62 13.58 0.64
CA PHE A 45 -4.57 12.12 0.72
C PHE A 45 -3.70 11.48 -0.37
N GLU A 46 -3.01 12.27 -1.20
CA GLU A 46 -2.41 11.76 -2.42
C GLU A 46 -1.02 11.13 -2.22
N VAL A 47 -0.86 9.98 -2.88
CA VAL A 47 0.45 9.45 -3.24
C VAL A 47 1.09 10.44 -4.22
N THR A 48 2.10 11.17 -3.76
CA THR A 48 2.72 12.29 -4.48
C THR A 48 3.35 11.92 -5.84
N LEU A 49 3.62 10.64 -6.11
CA LEU A 49 4.09 10.16 -7.42
C LEU A 49 3.45 8.80 -7.78
N ALA A 50 2.75 8.75 -8.93
CA ALA A 50 2.33 7.51 -9.54
C ALA A 50 3.55 6.77 -10.14
N THR A 51 4.14 5.85 -9.37
CA THR A 51 5.23 4.98 -9.85
C THR A 51 4.68 3.77 -10.58
N LYS A 52 5.51 3.11 -11.41
CA LYS A 52 5.13 1.84 -12.03
C LYS A 52 4.92 0.75 -10.98
N ALA A 53 3.96 -0.14 -11.22
CA ALA A 53 3.77 -1.38 -10.47
C ALA A 53 4.47 -2.54 -11.18
N THR A 54 4.88 -3.54 -10.41
CA THR A 54 5.46 -4.79 -10.92
C THR A 54 4.35 -5.84 -10.97
N LEU A 55 4.11 -6.39 -12.15
CA LEU A 55 3.15 -7.46 -12.40
C LEU A 55 3.92 -8.75 -12.64
N ASN A 56 3.46 -9.83 -12.02
CA ASN A 56 3.92 -11.18 -12.28
C ASN A 56 2.85 -11.96 -13.06
N TYR A 57 3.27 -12.89 -13.92
CA TYR A 57 2.38 -13.73 -14.75
C TYR A 57 1.29 -14.47 -13.98
N THR A 58 1.54 -14.74 -12.69
CA THR A 58 0.57 -15.33 -11.74
C THR A 58 -0.58 -14.39 -11.37
N GLY A 59 -0.59 -13.13 -11.83
CA GLY A 59 -1.55 -12.09 -11.49
C GLY A 59 -1.21 -11.35 -10.19
N ARG A 60 -0.05 -11.63 -9.58
CA ARG A 60 0.43 -10.88 -8.41
C ARG A 60 0.91 -9.50 -8.87
N VAL A 61 0.39 -8.47 -8.20
CA VAL A 61 0.78 -7.08 -8.42
C VAL A 61 1.46 -6.55 -7.16
N GLU A 62 2.60 -5.90 -7.35
CA GLU A 62 3.37 -5.25 -6.29
C GLU A 62 3.56 -3.77 -6.60
N TRP A 63 3.23 -2.91 -5.62
CA TRP A 63 3.34 -1.47 -5.78
C TRP A 63 3.94 -0.82 -4.53
N LYS A 64 4.96 0.00 -4.74
CA LYS A 64 5.75 0.67 -3.69
C LYS A 64 5.89 2.16 -4.03
N PRO A 65 4.83 2.95 -3.86
CA PRO A 65 4.92 4.38 -4.11
C PRO A 65 5.71 5.10 -3.00
N PRO A 66 6.51 6.12 -3.34
CA PRO A 66 6.98 7.10 -2.37
C PRO A 66 5.80 7.98 -1.94
N ALA A 67 5.64 8.18 -0.64
CA ALA A 67 4.60 9.03 -0.08
C ALA A 67 5.04 9.62 1.26
N ILE A 68 4.60 10.86 1.52
CA ILE A 68 4.74 11.53 2.81
C ILE A 68 3.39 11.44 3.52
N TYR A 69 3.34 10.75 4.65
CA TYR A 69 2.13 10.60 5.46
C TYR A 69 2.21 11.51 6.68
N LYS A 70 1.22 12.39 6.85
CA LYS A 70 1.10 13.28 8.00
C LYS A 70 -0.15 12.89 8.78
N SER A 71 0.02 12.28 9.95
CA SER A 71 -1.07 11.89 10.83
C SER A 71 -1.33 12.91 11.92
N SER A 72 -2.59 13.15 12.25
CA SER A 72 -2.99 13.82 13.48
C SER A 72 -2.75 12.87 14.65
N CYS A 73 -2.06 13.38 15.68
CA CYS A 73 -1.71 12.66 16.89
C CYS A 73 -2.01 13.58 18.09
N GLU A 74 -2.63 13.01 19.12
CA GLU A 74 -2.87 13.68 20.40
C GLU A 74 -1.58 13.61 21.22
N ILE A 75 -1.11 14.77 21.71
CA ILE A 75 0.17 14.90 22.41
C ILE A 75 -0.09 15.10 23.88
N ASP A 76 0.50 14.24 24.71
CA ASP A 76 0.45 14.36 26.17
C ASP A 76 1.67 15.13 26.69
N VAL A 77 1.46 16.32 27.25
CA VAL A 77 2.53 17.21 27.71
C VAL A 77 2.79 17.14 29.23
N GLU A 78 2.26 16.13 29.93
CA GLU A 78 2.38 16.01 31.39
C GLU A 78 3.85 16.00 31.88
N TYR A 79 4.76 15.36 31.13
CA TYR A 79 6.16 15.17 31.51
C TYR A 79 7.17 15.93 30.64
N PHE A 80 6.73 16.95 29.91
CA PHE A 80 7.61 17.71 29.03
C PHE A 80 8.86 18.25 29.76
N PRO A 81 10.09 18.13 29.21
CA PRO A 81 10.45 17.66 27.86
C PRO A 81 10.81 16.16 27.76
N PHE A 82 10.44 15.34 28.75
CA PHE A 82 10.74 13.90 28.83
C PHE A 82 9.49 13.04 28.60
N ASP A 83 8.50 13.58 27.92
CA ASP A 83 7.26 12.90 27.55
C ASP A 83 7.48 11.79 26.52
N GLU A 84 6.61 10.78 26.55
CA GLU A 84 6.54 9.71 25.55
C GLU A 84 5.23 9.82 24.77
N GLN A 85 5.30 9.70 23.44
CA GLN A 85 4.15 9.87 22.56
C GLN A 85 3.86 8.60 21.76
N THR A 86 2.61 8.13 21.81
CA THR A 86 2.13 7.01 20.99
C THR A 86 1.22 7.53 19.86
N CYS A 87 1.77 7.66 18.66
CA CYS A 87 1.03 8.10 17.49
C CYS A 87 0.58 6.93 16.61
N VAL A 88 -0.73 6.81 16.41
CA VAL A 88 -1.34 5.76 15.58
C VAL A 88 -1.58 6.29 14.16
N MET A 89 -1.22 5.52 13.14
CA MET A 89 -1.63 5.78 11.75
C MET A 89 -2.73 4.81 11.34
N LYS A 90 -3.90 5.35 10.98
CA LYS A 90 -5.10 4.56 10.61
C LYS A 90 -5.24 4.47 9.10
N PHE A 91 -4.88 3.33 8.52
CA PHE A 91 -5.03 3.08 7.09
C PHE A 91 -6.30 2.28 6.78
N GLY A 92 -6.95 2.59 5.66
CA GLY A 92 -8.06 1.80 5.15
C GLY A 92 -8.42 2.18 3.71
N SER A 93 -9.30 1.41 3.06
CA SER A 93 -9.87 1.79 1.77
C SER A 93 -10.83 2.97 1.94
N TRP A 94 -10.87 3.87 0.97
CA TRP A 94 -11.76 5.02 0.97
C TRP A 94 -13.16 4.70 0.42
N THR A 95 -13.23 3.93 -0.67
CA THR A 95 -14.46 3.63 -1.40
C THR A 95 -14.99 2.22 -1.20
N TYR A 96 -14.16 1.27 -0.79
CA TYR A 96 -14.54 -0.13 -0.61
C TYR A 96 -14.73 -0.47 0.87
N ASP A 97 -15.75 -1.29 1.14
CA ASP A 97 -15.95 -1.89 2.46
C ASP A 97 -15.14 -3.19 2.64
N GLY A 98 -15.18 -3.75 3.85
CA GLY A 98 -14.45 -4.97 4.21
C GLY A 98 -14.96 -6.26 3.54
N PHE A 99 -16.13 -6.25 2.89
CA PHE A 99 -16.62 -7.38 2.09
C PHE A 99 -16.07 -7.33 0.65
N GLN A 100 -15.68 -6.15 0.18
CA GLN A 100 -15.12 -5.94 -1.15
C GLN A 100 -13.59 -5.99 -1.14
N VAL A 101 -12.95 -5.32 -0.17
CA VAL A 101 -11.50 -5.26 -0.04
C VAL A 101 -11.09 -5.55 1.40
N ILE A 102 -10.36 -6.66 1.59
CA ILE A 102 -9.77 -7.03 2.87
C ILE A 102 -8.31 -6.60 2.87
N ILE A 103 -7.95 -5.71 3.79
CA ILE A 103 -6.57 -5.23 3.98
C ILE A 103 -5.91 -6.08 5.07
N LEU A 104 -4.79 -6.72 4.74
CA LEU A 104 -3.99 -7.53 5.66
C LEU A 104 -2.59 -6.95 5.78
N LEU A 105 -2.04 -6.96 7.01
CA LEU A 105 -0.66 -6.58 7.24
C LEU A 105 0.25 -7.74 6.82
N LEU A 106 1.17 -7.46 5.89
CA LEU A 106 2.23 -8.39 5.54
C LEU A 106 3.31 -8.35 6.63
N HIS A 107 3.27 -9.30 7.56
CA HIS A 107 4.37 -9.54 8.47
C HIS A 107 5.50 -10.25 7.73
N TYR A 108 6.61 -9.54 7.50
CA TYR A 108 7.87 -10.20 7.20
C TYR A 108 8.41 -10.75 8.52
N THR A 109 8.26 -12.04 8.78
CA THR A 109 9.13 -12.70 9.74
C THR A 109 10.54 -12.61 9.16
N THR A 110 11.40 -11.79 9.75
CA THR A 110 12.84 -11.94 9.54
C THR A 110 13.17 -13.37 9.91
N GLY A 111 13.59 -14.18 8.94
CA GLY A 111 13.95 -15.57 9.16
C GLY A 111 15.00 -15.67 10.26
N LEU A 112 14.58 -16.17 11.42
CA LEU A 112 15.47 -16.88 12.32
C LEU A 112 15.44 -18.33 11.83
N SER A 113 16.42 -18.65 10.97
CA SER A 113 16.94 -20.01 10.82
C SER A 113 17.91 -20.30 11.96
#